data_AF-A0A125QRB4-F1
#
_entry.id   AF-A0A125QRB4-F1
#
_cell.length_a   1.000
_cell.length_b   1.000
_cell.length_c   1.000
_cell.angle_alpha   90.00
_cell.angle_beta   90.00
_cell.angle_gamma   90.00
#
_symmetry.space_group_name_H-M   'P 1'
#
loop_
_entity.id
_entity.type
_entity.pdbx_description
1 polymer ?
#
loop_
_entity_poly.entity_id
_entity_poly.type
_entity_poly.pdbx_seq_one_letter_code
_entity_poly.pdbx_strand_id
1 'polypeptide(L)' 'MKRLCTHCHADMIEDCQVNVQGGMNGLKIIKKLGLFRSVSAKPKASVCPICGYVALYIEDFSEFNK' A
#
# COMPACT_ATOMS: atom_id res chain seq x y z
N MET A 1 -8.94 4.91 9.25
CA MET A 1 -9.87 5.78 8.48
C MET A 1 -10.44 4.91 7.38
N LYS A 2 -11.77 4.84 7.19
CA LYS A 2 -12.36 3.89 6.24
C LYS A 2 -12.09 4.31 4.80
N ARG A 3 -11.46 3.44 4.00
CA ARG A 3 -11.17 3.71 2.58
C ARG A 3 -12.35 3.35 1.68
N LEU A 4 -12.70 4.29 0.82
CA LEU A 4 -13.71 4.11 -0.23
C LEU A 4 -13.04 3.70 -1.54
N CYS A 5 -13.66 2.76 -2.25
CA CYS A 5 -13.22 2.36 -3.57
C CYS A 5 -13.38 3.52 -4.56
N THR A 6 -12.33 3.86 -5.30
CA THR A 6 -12.34 4.95 -6.29
C THR A 6 -13.24 4.70 -7.50
N HIS A 7 -13.64 3.45 -7.74
CA HIS A 7 -14.47 3.08 -8.89
C HIS A 7 -15.96 2.97 -8.56
N CYS A 8 -16.32 2.41 -7.41
CA CYS A 8 -17.72 2.16 -7.04
C CYS A 8 -18.14 2.82 -5.72
N HIS A 9 -17.24 3.54 -5.05
CA HIS A 9 -17.46 4.25 -3.78
C HIS A 9 -17.91 3.36 -2.61
N ALA A 10 -17.85 2.04 -2.74
CA ALA A 10 -18.10 1.11 -1.64
C ALA A 10 -16.94 1.14 -0.63
N ASP A 11 -17.29 0.85 0.62
CA ASP A 11 -16.33 0.59 1.67
C ASP A 11 -15.42 -0.59 1.33
N MET A 12 -14.11 -0.40 1.48
CA MET A 12 -13.11 -1.42 1.18
C MET A 12 -12.78 -2.27 2.41
N ILE A 13 -12.44 -3.54 2.18
CA ILE A 13 -11.85 -4.41 3.19
C ILE A 13 -10.41 -3.97 3.40
N GLU A 14 -10.05 -3.54 4.61
CA GLU A 14 -8.73 -3.01 4.95
C GLU A 14 -7.79 -4.08 5.54
N ASP A 15 -6.57 -3.67 5.89
CA ASP A 15 -5.51 -4.48 6.51
C ASP A 15 -5.20 -5.80 5.78
N CYS A 16 -5.37 -5.80 4.45
CA CYS A 16 -4.92 -6.90 3.60
C CYS A 16 -3.39 -6.86 3.46
N GLN A 17 -2.74 -8.03 3.47
CA GLN A 17 -1.30 -8.14 3.25
C GLN A 17 -0.99 -8.45 1.79
N VAL A 18 0.10 -7.87 1.28
CA VAL A 18 0.62 -8.15 -0.06
C VAL A 18 1.90 -8.97 0.04
N ASN A 19 1.84 -10.19 -0.49
CA ASN A 19 2.98 -11.07 -0.58
C ASN A 19 3.25 -11.41 -2.04
N VAL A 20 4.53 -11.58 -2.39
CA VAL A 20 4.93 -12.16 -3.67
C VAL A 20 4.87 -13.67 -3.50
N GLN A 21 4.16 -14.38 -4.37
CA GLN A 21 4.06 -15.84 -4.30
C GLN A 21 5.46 -16.48 -4.37
N GLY A 22 5.76 -17.37 -3.42
CA GLY A 22 7.09 -17.99 -3.29
C GLY A 22 8.18 -17.08 -2.72
N GLY A 23 7.87 -15.82 -2.40
CA GLY A 23 8.79 -14.87 -1.78
C GLY A 23 8.57 -14.74 -0.27
N MET A 24 9.67 -14.64 0.50
CA MET A 24 9.60 -14.47 1.96
C MET A 24 9.41 -13.02 2.43
N ASN A 25 9.78 -12.04 1.60
CA ASN A 25 9.97 -10.66 2.05
C ASN A 25 8.81 -9.70 1.72
N GLY A 26 7.79 -10.18 1.00
CA GLY A 26 6.67 -9.37 0.51
C GLY A 26 7.09 -8.26 -0.44
N LEU A 27 6.25 -7.23 -0.58
CA LEU A 27 6.52 -6.05 -1.41
C LEU A 27 7.05 -4.90 -0.54
N LYS A 28 8.07 -4.18 -1.02
CA LYS A 28 8.66 -3.01 -0.34
C LYS A 28 8.80 -1.84 -1.32
N ILE A 29 8.29 -0.67 -0.93
CA ILE A 29 8.47 0.57 -1.68
C ILE A 29 9.69 1.30 -1.13
N ILE A 30 10.55 1.84 -1.99
CA ILE A 30 11.79 2.54 -1.62
C ILE A 30 11.88 3.85 -2.43
N LYS A 31 12.10 4.98 -1.75
CA LYS A 31 12.42 6.28 -2.37
C LYS A 31 13.82 6.73 -1.94
N LYS A 32 14.67 7.11 -2.90
CA LYS A 32 15.97 7.73 -2.61
C LYS A 32 15.77 9.21 -2.27
N LEU A 33 16.41 9.68 -1.20
CA LEU A 33 16.38 11.08 -0.73
C LEU A 33 17.72 11.81 -0.97
N GLY A 34 18.70 11.12 -1.55
CA GLY A 34 20.05 11.62 -1.81
C GLY A 34 21.01 10.46 -2.12
N LEU A 35 22.32 10.73 -2.11
CA LEU A 35 23.33 9.70 -2.43
C LEU A 35 23.39 8.56 -1.40
N PHE A 36 23.16 8.86 -0.11
CA PHE A 36 23.34 7.89 0.98
C PHE A 36 22.08 7.67 1.84
N ARG A 37 20.94 8.26 1.47
CA ARG A 37 19.70 8.18 2.26
C ARG A 37 18.55 7.67 1.41
N SER A 38 17.76 6.78 2.00
CA SER A 38 16.50 6.30 1.42
C SER A 38 15.46 6.14 2.51
N VAL A 39 14.20 6.28 2.12
CA VAL A 39 13.04 5.89 2.92
C VAL A 39 12.43 4.65 2.28
N SER A 40 11.90 3.76 3.12
CA SER A 40 11.24 2.56 2.62
C SER A 40 10.11 2.11 3.53
N ALA A 41 9.05 1.55 2.95
CA ALA A 41 7.91 1.02 3.69
C ALA A 41 7.31 -0.19 2.98
N LYS A 42 6.65 -1.07 3.75
CA LYS A 42 5.80 -2.12 3.21
C LYS A 42 4.41 -1.52 2.99
N PRO A 43 3.84 -1.59 1.78
CA PRO A 43 2.49 -1.10 1.56
C PRO A 43 1.48 -2.04 2.21
N LYS A 44 0.39 -1.45 2.71
CA LYS A 44 -0.86 -2.15 3.02
C LYS A 44 -1.70 -2.29 1.76
N ALA A 45 -2.63 -3.23 1.78
CA ALA A 45 -3.64 -3.37 0.75
C ALA A 45 -5.05 -3.22 1.31
N SER A 46 -5.96 -2.83 0.43
CA SER A 46 -7.39 -2.95 0.65
C SER A 46 -8.06 -3.46 -0.62
N VAL A 47 -9.13 -4.23 -0.47
CA VAL A 47 -9.85 -4.86 -1.58
C VAL A 47 -11.31 -4.41 -1.56
N CYS A 48 -11.80 -3.95 -2.70
CA CYS A 48 -13.21 -3.65 -2.86
C CYS A 48 -14.02 -4.95 -2.96
N PRO A 49 -15.00 -5.18 -2.07
CA PRO A 49 -15.82 -6.40 -2.12
C PRO A 49 -16.84 -6.40 -3.27
N ILE A 50 -17.07 -5.27 -3.92
CA ILE A 50 -18.06 -5.13 -5.00
C ILE A 50 -17.45 -5.32 -6.38
N CYS A 51 -16.34 -4.64 -6.68
CA CYS A 51 -15.74 -4.67 -8.02
C CYS A 51 -14.35 -5.32 -8.07
N GLY A 52 -13.80 -5.77 -6.94
CA GLY A 52 -12.49 -6.42 -6.88
C GLY A 52 -11.29 -5.49 -7.04
N TYR A 53 -11.49 -4.17 -7.14
CA TYR A 53 -10.38 -3.21 -7.18
C TYR A 53 -9.49 -3.34 -5.94
N VAL A 54 -8.18 -3.37 -6.15
CA VAL A 54 -7.18 -3.45 -5.09
C VAL A 54 -6.43 -2.13 -5.01
N ALA A 55 -6.45 -1.50 -3.85
CA ALA A 55 -5.62 -0.33 -3.57
C ALA A 55 -4.40 -0.73 -2.73
N LEU A 56 -3.21 -0.32 -3.18
CA LEU A 56 -1.96 -0.43 -2.44
C LEU A 56 -1.56 0.94 -1.92
N TYR A 57 -1.23 1.05 -0.63
CA TYR A 57 -0.95 2.34 -0.01
C TYR A 57 0.03 2.23 1.16
N ILE A 58 0.64 3.35 1.51
CA ILE A 58 1.46 3.51 2.72
C ILE A 58 0.65 4.39 3.67
N GLU A 59 0.33 3.88 4.86
CA GLU A 59 -0.49 4.63 5.83
C GLU A 59 0.27 5.86 6.36
N ASP A 60 1.49 5.67 6.86
CA ASP A 60 2.34 6.76 7.35
C ASP A 60 3.35 7.21 6.28
N PHE A 61 2.85 7.76 5.17
CA PHE A 61 3.68 8.13 4.00
C PHE A 61 4.50 9.43 4.18
N SER A 62 4.43 10.09 5.33
CA SER A 62 5.04 11.41 5.56
C SER A 62 6.55 11.43 5.28
N GLU A 63 7.26 10.33 5.55
CA GLU A 63 8.69 10.22 5.25
C GLU A 63 9.00 10.18 3.74
N PHE A 64 8.05 9.77 2.91
CA PHE A 64 8.18 9.79 1.45
C PHE A 64 7.99 11.19 0.84
N ASN A 65 7.45 12.16 1.59
CA ASN A 65 7.29 13.54 1.11
C ASN A 65 8.51 14.43 1.38
N LYS A 66 9.53 13.90 2.07
CA LYS A 66 10.81 14.59 2.30
C LYS A 66 11.68 14.61 1.04
#